data_AF-A0A4Q3TPT2-F1
#
_entry.id   AF-A0A4Q3TPT2-F1
#
_cell.length_a   1.000
_cell.length_b   1.000
_cell.length_c   1.000
_cell.angle_alpha   90.00
_cell.angle_beta   90.00
_cell.angle_gamma   90.00
#
_symmetry.space_group_name_H-M   'P 1'
#
loop_
_entity.id
_entity.type
_entity.pdbx_description
1 polymer ?
#
loop_
_entity_poly.entity_id
_entity_poly.type
_entity_poly.pdbx_seq_one_letter_code
_entity_poly.pdbx_strand_id
1 'polypeptide(L)'
;MQHSRSWPRPFRGHAGELVAYNGNDTIRLTEAPCTSESVLAHVPEEVRSDFMTANVTLKGERYTACWRITPVAAHLVYEDGDQGLVPVSILETTVEI
;
A
#
# COMPACT_ATOMS: atom_id res chain seq x y z
N MET A 1 -4.08 -11.59 -39.70
CA MET A 1 -4.87 -10.69 -38.81
C MET A 1 -4.95 -11.34 -37.44
N GLN A 2 -4.19 -10.87 -36.47
CA GLN A 2 -4.23 -11.37 -35.09
C GLN A 2 -4.09 -10.17 -34.14
N HIS A 3 -5.23 -9.52 -33.84
CA HIS A 3 -5.34 -8.55 -32.74
C HIS A 3 -5.90 -9.30 -31.53
N SER A 4 -5.02 -9.99 -30.81
CA SER A 4 -5.35 -10.59 -29.52
C SER A 4 -5.22 -9.50 -28.46
N ARG A 5 -6.33 -9.24 -27.78
CA ARG A 5 -6.55 -8.11 -26.89
C ARG A 5 -5.53 -8.08 -25.76
N SER A 6 -5.04 -6.87 -25.52
CA SER A 6 -4.12 -6.43 -24.49
C SER A 6 -4.60 -6.84 -23.10
N TRP A 7 -3.89 -7.76 -22.46
CA TRP A 7 -3.91 -7.87 -21.01
C TRP A 7 -2.97 -6.78 -20.47
N PRO A 8 -3.37 -5.97 -19.47
CA PRO A 8 -2.43 -5.07 -18.81
C PRO A 8 -1.33 -5.93 -18.15
N ARG A 9 -0.09 -5.47 -18.31
CA ARG A 9 1.15 -6.16 -17.90
C ARG A 9 1.04 -6.72 -16.47
N PRO A 10 1.66 -7.87 -16.16
CA PRO A 10 1.81 -8.30 -14.76
C PRO A 10 2.44 -7.14 -14.00
N PHE A 11 1.80 -6.74 -12.90
CA PHE A 11 2.36 -5.75 -12.00
C PHE A 11 3.75 -6.24 -11.60
N ARG A 12 4.78 -5.47 -11.95
CA ARG A 12 6.15 -5.71 -11.51
C ARG A 12 6.23 -5.25 -10.06
N GLY A 13 5.68 -6.04 -9.15
CA GLY A 13 5.95 -5.91 -7.73
C GLY A 13 7.33 -6.48 -7.43
N HIS A 14 8.09 -5.81 -6.59
CA HIS A 14 9.24 -6.34 -5.90
C HIS A 14 8.78 -7.44 -4.93
N ALA A 15 9.54 -8.55 -4.82
CA ALA A 15 9.31 -9.53 -3.77
C ALA A 15 9.22 -8.85 -2.40
N GLY A 16 8.18 -9.16 -1.63
CA GLY A 16 7.93 -8.58 -0.31
C GLY A 16 6.84 -7.51 -0.26
N GLU A 17 6.31 -7.04 -1.41
CA GLU A 17 5.15 -6.14 -1.39
C GLU A 17 3.85 -6.89 -1.08
N LEU A 18 2.99 -6.26 -0.26
CA LEU A 18 1.62 -6.70 -0.03
C LEU A 18 0.69 -5.77 -0.81
N VAL A 19 -0.27 -6.34 -1.52
CA VAL A 19 -1.22 -5.58 -2.32
C VAL A 19 -2.64 -6.00 -1.96
N ALA A 20 -3.52 -5.03 -1.76
CA ALA A 20 -4.97 -5.25 -1.69
C ALA A 20 -5.64 -4.61 -2.91
N TYR A 21 -6.57 -5.33 -3.50
CA TYR A 21 -7.36 -4.88 -4.64
C TYR A 21 -8.84 -4.82 -4.28
N ASN A 22 -9.50 -3.71 -4.65
CA ASN A 22 -10.96 -3.59 -4.55
C ASN A 22 -11.50 -2.94 -5.83
N GLY A 23 -11.80 -3.76 -6.83
CA GLY A 23 -12.26 -3.28 -8.13
C GLY A 23 -11.19 -2.44 -8.84
N ASN A 24 -11.36 -1.12 -8.84
CA ASN A 24 -10.42 -0.18 -9.46
C ASN A 24 -9.47 0.47 -8.46
N ASP A 25 -9.65 0.18 -7.17
CA ASP A 25 -8.82 0.68 -6.09
C ASP A 25 -7.71 -0.32 -5.78
N THR A 26 -6.50 0.17 -5.53
CA THR A 26 -5.32 -0.66 -5.25
C THR A 26 -4.51 -0.05 -4.12
N ILE A 27 -4.23 -0.84 -3.11
CA ILE A 27 -3.37 -0.45 -1.99
C ILE A 27 -2.11 -1.31 -2.08
N ARG A 28 -0.96 -0.68 -2.23
CA ARG A 28 0.35 -1.33 -2.31
C ARG A 28 1.17 -0.95 -1.09
N LEU A 29 1.44 -1.92 -0.25
CA LEU A 29 2.23 -1.82 0.96
C LEU A 29 3.64 -2.32 0.64
N THR A 30 4.64 -1.46 0.83
CA THR A 30 6.04 -1.79 0.56
C THR A 30 6.83 -1.84 1.86
N GLU A 31 7.82 -2.72 1.96
CA GLU A 31 8.69 -2.85 3.14
C GLU A 31 9.80 -1.78 3.20
N ALA A 32 9.58 -0.62 2.57
CA ALA A 32 10.50 0.50 2.64
C ALA A 32 10.11 1.43 3.81
N PRO A 33 11.06 1.95 4.61
CA PRO A 33 10.74 2.85 5.72
C PRO A 33 9.99 4.08 5.22
N CYS A 34 8.98 4.54 5.97
CA CYS A 34 8.25 5.73 5.57
C CYS A 34 9.06 6.99 5.84
N THR A 35 9.19 7.84 4.82
CA THR A 35 9.94 9.11 4.91
C THR A 35 9.06 10.35 4.75
N SER A 36 7.73 10.18 4.69
CA SER A 36 6.81 11.30 4.56
C SER A 36 6.71 12.08 5.86
N GLU A 37 7.34 13.26 5.91
CA GLU A 37 7.31 14.14 7.09
C GLU A 37 5.87 14.53 7.47
N SER A 38 5.00 14.76 6.49
CA SER A 38 3.59 15.07 6.71
C SER A 38 2.88 13.96 7.47
N VAL A 39 3.07 12.69 7.07
CA VAL A 39 2.47 11.55 7.78
C VAL A 39 3.11 11.34 9.14
N LEU A 40 4.44 11.42 9.22
CA LEU A 40 5.19 11.21 10.47
C LEU A 40 4.87 12.27 11.53
N ALA A 41 4.45 13.48 11.13
CA ALA A 41 3.96 14.50 12.05
C ALA A 41 2.68 14.07 12.79
N HIS A 42 1.85 13.21 12.19
CA HIS A 42 0.64 12.65 12.78
C HIS A 42 0.87 11.37 13.60
N VAL A 43 2.09 10.83 13.56
CA VAL A 43 2.47 9.57 14.22
C VAL A 43 3.33 9.86 15.46
N PRO A 44 3.06 9.21 16.62
CA PRO A 44 3.91 9.32 17.80
C PRO A 44 5.35 8.90 17.48
N GLU A 45 6.32 9.68 17.95
CA GLU A 45 7.75 9.49 17.61
C GLU A 45 8.26 8.08 17.94
N GLU A 46 7.78 7.50 19.04
CA GLU A 46 8.10 6.15 19.52
C GLU A 46 7.78 5.03 18.51
N VAL A 47 6.78 5.21 17.64
CA VAL A 47 6.36 4.19 16.66
C VAL A 47 6.67 4.58 15.22
N ARG A 48 7.24 5.77 14.96
CA ARG A 48 7.56 6.25 13.60
C ARG A 48 8.45 5.27 12.83
N SER A 49 9.40 4.65 13.51
CA SER A 49 10.32 3.67 12.90
C SER A 49 9.64 2.35 12.49
N ASP A 50 8.45 2.06 13.02
CA ASP A 50 7.66 0.88 12.65
C ASP A 50 6.83 1.11 11.38
N PHE A 51 6.71 2.37 10.93
CA PHE A 51 5.95 2.73 9.76
C PHE A 51 6.77 2.59 8.48
N MET A 52 6.17 1.90 7.52
CA MET A 52 6.68 1.65 6.19
C MET A 52 5.86 2.41 5.14
N THR A 53 6.32 2.45 3.90
CA THR A 53 5.70 3.23 2.82
C THR A 53 4.55 2.47 2.19
N ALA A 54 3.42 3.15 1.98
CA ALA A 54 2.27 2.65 1.25
C ALA A 54 1.91 3.60 0.09
N ASN A 55 1.52 3.01 -1.03
CA ASN A 55 1.00 3.71 -2.19
C ASN A 55 -0.44 3.27 -2.40
N VAL A 56 -1.37 4.21 -2.29
CA VAL A 56 -2.80 3.94 -2.35
C VAL A 56 -3.35 4.59 -3.61
N THR A 57 -4.01 3.82 -4.46
CA THR A 57 -4.71 4.32 -5.64
C THR A 57 -6.20 4.17 -5.41
N LEU A 58 -6.92 5.28 -5.27
CA LEU A 58 -8.38 5.30 -5.10
C LEU A 58 -9.01 6.09 -6.23
N LYS A 59 -10.01 5.52 -6.90
CA LYS A 59 -10.72 6.16 -8.04
C LYS A 59 -9.77 6.70 -9.13
N GLY A 60 -8.59 6.12 -9.27
CA GLY A 60 -7.56 6.53 -10.24
C GLY A 60 -6.61 7.64 -9.76
N GLU A 61 -6.80 8.18 -8.55
CA GLU A 61 -5.88 9.12 -7.92
C GLU A 61 -4.92 8.38 -6.99
N ARG A 62 -3.65 8.83 -6.94
CA ARG A 62 -2.60 8.23 -6.12
C ARG A 62 -2.34 9.06 -4.87
N TYR A 63 -2.31 8.39 -3.74
CA TYR A 63 -2.04 8.94 -2.43
C TYR A 63 -0.83 8.23 -1.82
N THR A 64 -0.01 8.99 -1.13
CA THR A 64 1.05 8.44 -0.29
C THR A 64 0.48 8.21 1.11
N ALA A 65 0.81 7.07 1.70
CA ALA A 65 0.48 6.77 3.08
C ALA A 65 1.68 6.10 3.75
N CYS A 66 1.75 6.14 5.07
CA CYS A 66 2.58 5.23 5.82
C CYS A 66 1.72 4.09 6.36
N TRP A 67 2.23 2.86 6.39
CA TRP A 67 1.54 1.72 6.97
C TRP A 67 2.38 1.01 8.01
N ARG A 68 1.72 0.32 8.93
CA ARG A 68 2.36 -0.66 9.81
C ARG A 68 1.50 -1.91 9.89
N ILE A 69 2.13 -3.06 10.09
CA ILE A 69 1.41 -4.31 10.29
C ILE A 69 0.95 -4.43 11.76
N THR A 70 -0.29 -4.84 11.95
CA THR A 70 -0.82 -5.30 13.24
C THR A 70 -1.27 -6.76 13.09
N PRO A 71 -1.55 -7.50 14.19
CA PRO A 71 -1.95 -8.91 14.09
C PRO A 71 -3.20 -9.18 13.23
N VAL A 72 -4.06 -8.17 13.03
CA VAL A 72 -5.37 -8.33 12.36
C VAL A 72 -5.52 -7.48 11.10
N ALA A 73 -4.74 -6.41 10.95
CA ALA A 73 -4.85 -5.47 9.84
C ALA A 73 -3.52 -4.73 9.57
N ALA A 74 -3.33 -4.25 8.35
CA ALA A 74 -2.42 -3.15 8.09
C ALA A 74 -3.11 -1.83 8.45
N HIS A 75 -2.45 -1.04 9.30
CA HIS A 75 -2.90 0.30 9.69
C HIS A 75 -2.18 1.33 8.82
N LEU A 76 -2.95 2.12 8.07
CA LEU A 76 -2.48 3.16 7.18
C LEU A 76 -2.76 4.53 7.78
N VAL A 77 -1.84 5.47 7.57
CA VAL A 77 -1.99 6.90 7.89
C VAL A 77 -1.65 7.69 6.63
N TYR A 78 -2.56 8.55 6.20
CA TYR A 78 -2.43 9.38 5.01
C TYR A 78 -1.78 10.73 5.31
N GLU A 79 -1.39 11.46 4.28
CA GLU A 79 -0.73 12.77 4.39
C GLU A 79 -1.59 13.83 5.08
N ASP A 80 -2.91 13.70 5.03
CA ASP A 80 -3.86 14.59 5.69
C ASP A 80 -4.17 14.19 7.16
N GLY A 81 -3.58 13.09 7.64
CA GLY A 81 -3.77 12.56 8.98
C GLY A 81 -4.96 11.60 9.12
N ASP A 82 -5.75 11.37 8.06
CA ASP A 82 -6.75 10.30 8.02
C ASP A 82 -6.10 8.93 8.17
N GLN A 83 -6.88 7.96 8.65
CA GLN A 83 -6.39 6.63 8.99
C GLN A 83 -7.24 5.54 8.35
N GLY A 84 -6.57 4.58 7.72
CA GLY A 84 -7.19 3.41 7.11
C GLY A 84 -6.82 2.11 7.81
N LEU A 85 -7.71 1.12 7.74
CA LEU A 85 -7.42 -0.25 8.15
C LEU A 85 -7.71 -1.19 7.00
N VAL A 86 -6.71 -2.01 6.64
CA VAL A 86 -6.83 -3.04 5.61
C VAL A 86 -6.66 -4.39 6.28
N PRO A 87 -7.70 -5.25 6.35
CA PRO A 87 -7.60 -6.56 6.96
C PRO A 87 -6.49 -7.40 6.33
N VAL A 88 -5.70 -8.11 7.15
CA VAL A 88 -4.62 -8.97 6.62
C VAL A 88 -5.17 -10.11 5.76
N SER A 89 -6.43 -10.51 5.97
CA SER A 89 -7.12 -11.54 5.20
C SER A 89 -7.35 -11.19 3.73
N ILE A 90 -7.26 -9.90 3.36
CA ILE A 90 -7.43 -9.44 1.96
C ILE A 90 -6.11 -8.97 1.33
N LEU A 91 -5.00 -9.04 2.07
CA LEU A 91 -3.68 -8.70 1.56
C LEU A 91 -3.11 -9.89 0.81
N GLU A 92 -2.71 -9.65 -0.44
CA GLU A 92 -2.06 -10.62 -1.29
C GLU A 92 -0.57 -10.27 -1.39
N THR A 93 0.31 -11.26 -1.22
CA THR A 93 1.74 -11.05 -1.47
C THR A 93 1.98 -11.06 -2.98
N THR A 94 2.74 -10.08 -3.49
CA THR A 94 3.21 -10.17 -4.88
C THR A 94 4.30 -11.22 -4.95
N VAL A 95 3.93 -12.39 -5.47
CA VAL A 95 4.89 -13.44 -5.84
C VAL A 95 5.53 -13.05 -7.16
N GLU A 96 6.85 -12.83 -7.17
CA GLU A 96 7.62 -12.77 -8.43
C GLU A 96 7.51 -14.15 -9.11
N ILE A 97 6.84 -14.20 -10.27
CA ILE A 97 6.86 -15.36 -11.18
C ILE A 97 7.80 -15.12 -12.35
#